data_AF-A0AA96PC84-F1
#
_entry.id   AF-A0AA96PC84-F1
#
_cell.length_a   1.000
_cell.length_b   1.000
_cell.length_c   1.000
_cell.angle_alpha   90.00
_cell.angle_beta   90.00
_cell.angle_gamma   90.00
#
_symmetry.space_group_name_H-M   'P 1'
#
loop_
_entity.id
_entity.type
_entity.pdbx_description
1 polymer ?
#
loop_
_entity_poly.entity_id
_entity_poly.type
_entity_poly.pdbx_seq_one_letter_code
_entity_poly.pdbx_strand_id
1 'polypeptide(L)'
;MNTHTPTTPFGRRSLTLAHVATQMVATERPPEKVVHKWKVYQTICAARPRLAVSERSLSVLNALLTFHPETTLTGEGDLIVFPSNHQLSLRAHGMPASTLRRHLAVLVDAGLVVRRDSPNGKRYARKGTAGEIEFAFGFDLSPLVVRSEEFAGLAAEIQAEARALKLVRERITLCRRDIAKMIATGIEDGVPTRRGGQGPADWQEVHTAFRSIVDGIPRTATRQELEPIAEELSQLADDVLNLLETHIKSKNTSANESHSERHIQSSNTDPLIDLEPSLAEGRAETLETKPPADARVEATYPLGMVLNACPDIVDYAKSGIANWRDFLATAAVIRSMLGISPSAWEEAEKVLGETPAAIVVACILQRGEAIRSAGGYLRGLTQKARDGEFSLGPILMSQINSKLREKRRA
;
A
#
# COMPACT_ATOMS: atom_id res chain seq x y z
N MET A 1 -35.78 -41.29 23.42
CA MET A 1 -36.85 -40.88 22.48
C MET A 1 -36.17 -40.36 21.23
N ASN A 2 -36.40 -40.96 20.06
CA ASN A 2 -35.82 -40.46 18.80
C ASN A 2 -36.46 -39.09 18.48
N THR A 3 -35.66 -38.03 18.56
CA THR A 3 -36.13 -36.65 18.43
C THR A 3 -35.91 -36.17 17.01
N HIS A 4 -37.00 -35.83 16.33
CA HIS A 4 -37.00 -35.37 14.95
C HIS A 4 -36.57 -33.89 14.89
N THR A 5 -35.45 -33.58 14.27
CA THR A 5 -35.05 -32.20 13.97
C THR A 5 -35.84 -31.70 12.76
N PRO A 6 -36.64 -30.62 12.89
CA PRO A 6 -37.47 -30.13 11.79
C PRO A 6 -36.59 -29.62 10.63
N THR A 7 -36.71 -30.28 9.48
CA THR A 7 -36.03 -29.94 8.22
C THR A 7 -36.72 -28.78 7.49
N THR A 8 -38.02 -28.58 7.75
CA THR A 8 -38.88 -27.59 7.07
C THR A 8 -38.94 -26.24 7.80
N PRO A 9 -39.02 -25.10 7.08
CA PRO A 9 -39.22 -23.79 7.67
C PRO A 9 -40.56 -23.68 8.43
N PHE A 10 -40.59 -22.90 9.51
CA PHE A 10 -41.83 -22.63 10.24
C PHE A 10 -42.71 -21.58 9.54
N GLY A 11 -44.03 -21.82 9.51
CA GLY A 11 -45.05 -20.89 8.98
C GLY A 11 -45.22 -20.94 7.46
N ARG A 12 -45.52 -19.80 6.83
CA ARG A 12 -45.83 -19.70 5.38
C ARG A 12 -44.62 -19.71 4.45
N ARG A 13 -43.45 -20.14 4.92
CA ARG A 13 -42.21 -20.11 4.13
C ARG A 13 -42.07 -21.40 3.35
N SER A 14 -41.77 -21.30 2.06
CA SER A 14 -41.50 -22.46 1.20
C SER A 14 -40.11 -23.03 1.49
N LEU A 15 -40.01 -24.36 1.51
CA LEU A 15 -38.75 -25.08 1.48
C LEU A 15 -38.22 -25.08 0.04
N THR A 16 -36.94 -24.73 -0.15
CA THR A 16 -36.27 -24.84 -1.46
C THR A 16 -35.23 -25.97 -1.43
N LEU A 17 -34.89 -26.53 -2.59
CA LEU A 17 -33.82 -27.54 -2.69
C LEU A 17 -32.47 -27.00 -2.23
N ALA A 18 -32.20 -25.71 -2.44
CA ALA A 18 -30.99 -25.05 -1.92
C ALA A 18 -30.92 -25.07 -0.39
N HIS A 19 -32.07 -24.92 0.30
CA HIS A 19 -32.13 -25.03 1.76
C HIS A 19 -31.84 -26.46 2.22
N VAL A 20 -32.37 -27.48 1.53
CA VAL A 20 -32.11 -28.89 1.84
C VAL A 20 -30.63 -29.22 1.61
N ALA A 21 -30.06 -28.80 0.48
CA ALA A 21 -28.64 -29.01 0.19
C ALA A 21 -27.74 -28.36 1.26
N THR A 22 -28.06 -27.12 1.68
CA THR A 22 -27.30 -26.43 2.74
C THR A 22 -27.41 -27.17 4.08
N GLN A 23 -28.58 -27.73 4.41
CA GLN A 23 -28.77 -28.55 5.61
C GLN A 23 -27.98 -29.88 5.54
N MET A 24 -27.96 -30.54 4.38
CA MET A 24 -27.17 -31.76 4.17
C MET A 24 -25.68 -31.47 4.35
N VAL A 25 -25.18 -30.44 3.67
CA VAL A 25 -23.78 -29.98 3.77
C VAL A 25 -23.42 -29.61 5.21
N ALA A 26 -24.32 -28.95 5.93
CA ALA A 26 -24.14 -28.64 7.36
C ALA A 26 -24.03 -29.89 8.25
N THR A 27 -24.69 -30.98 7.86
CA THR A 27 -24.69 -32.26 8.60
C THR A 27 -23.47 -33.12 8.26
N GLU A 28 -22.97 -33.05 7.03
CA GLU A 28 -21.75 -33.73 6.55
C GLU A 28 -20.44 -33.06 7.02
N ARG A 29 -20.51 -32.25 8.08
CA ARG A 29 -19.37 -31.47 8.56
C ARG A 29 -18.29 -32.40 9.15
N PRO A 30 -17.02 -32.32 8.69
CA PRO A 30 -15.94 -33.07 9.32
C PRO A 30 -15.69 -32.55 10.75
N PRO A 31 -15.67 -33.44 11.76
CA PRO A 31 -15.57 -33.04 13.18
C PRO A 31 -14.23 -32.34 13.51
N GLU A 32 -13.16 -32.73 12.83
CA GLU A 32 -11.81 -32.20 13.04
C GLU A 32 -11.60 -30.79 12.45
N LYS A 33 -12.52 -30.31 11.61
CA LYS A 33 -12.33 -29.03 10.90
C LYS A 33 -12.61 -27.85 11.83
N VAL A 34 -11.56 -27.09 12.14
CA VAL A 34 -11.65 -25.89 12.98
C VAL A 34 -11.38 -24.65 12.14
N VAL A 35 -12.24 -23.65 12.25
CA VAL A 35 -12.06 -22.39 11.52
C VAL A 35 -12.27 -21.18 12.42
N HIS A 36 -11.41 -20.18 12.28
CA HIS A 36 -11.53 -18.94 13.03
C HIS A 36 -12.66 -18.05 12.49
N LYS A 37 -13.66 -17.73 13.33
CA LYS A 37 -14.90 -17.05 12.93
C LYS A 37 -14.68 -15.73 12.18
N TRP A 38 -13.72 -14.93 12.64
CA TRP A 38 -13.42 -13.64 12.02
C TRP A 38 -12.63 -13.78 10.71
N LYS A 39 -11.84 -14.84 10.56
CA LYS A 39 -11.10 -15.11 9.32
C LYS A 39 -12.09 -15.52 8.22
N VAL A 40 -13.04 -16.39 8.55
CA VAL A 40 -14.13 -16.78 7.62
C VAL A 40 -14.98 -15.57 7.25
N TYR A 41 -15.36 -14.76 8.23
CA TYR A 41 -16.13 -13.54 7.97
C TYR A 41 -15.40 -12.59 7.00
N GLN A 42 -14.12 -12.31 7.24
CA GLN A 42 -13.31 -11.48 6.33
C GLN A 42 -13.20 -12.09 4.93
N THR A 43 -13.05 -13.42 4.84
CA THR A 43 -13.00 -14.15 3.58
C THR A 43 -14.32 -14.01 2.82
N ILE A 44 -15.46 -14.15 3.50
CA ILE A 44 -16.79 -13.94 2.92
C ILE A 44 -16.98 -12.49 2.47
N CYS A 45 -16.49 -11.51 3.23
CA CYS A 45 -16.51 -10.10 2.83
C CYS A 45 -15.72 -9.87 1.54
N ALA A 46 -14.54 -10.49 1.41
CA ALA A 46 -13.75 -10.44 0.19
C ALA A 46 -14.46 -11.15 -0.99
N ALA A 47 -15.14 -12.27 -0.72
CA ALA A 47 -15.91 -13.03 -1.69
C ALA A 47 -17.29 -12.46 -2.03
N ARG A 48 -17.72 -11.35 -1.39
CA ARG A 48 -19.04 -10.73 -1.54
C ARG A 48 -19.53 -10.60 -2.99
N PRO A 49 -18.71 -10.15 -3.98
CA PRO A 49 -19.15 -10.00 -5.37
C PRO A 49 -19.70 -11.29 -6.00
N ARG A 50 -19.30 -12.46 -5.50
CA ARG A 50 -19.72 -13.78 -6.01
C ARG A 50 -20.82 -14.43 -5.19
N LEU A 51 -21.11 -13.93 -3.98
CA LEU A 51 -22.02 -14.58 -3.02
C LEU A 51 -23.45 -14.03 -3.03
N ALA A 52 -23.79 -13.10 -3.94
CA ALA A 52 -25.11 -12.45 -4.04
C ALA A 52 -25.64 -11.86 -2.72
N VAL A 53 -24.75 -11.52 -1.78
CA VAL A 53 -25.10 -10.95 -0.48
C VAL A 53 -24.77 -9.45 -0.41
N SER A 54 -25.68 -8.68 0.17
CA SER A 54 -25.46 -7.25 0.40
C SER A 54 -24.61 -7.00 1.65
N GLU A 55 -23.97 -5.84 1.71
CA GLU A 55 -23.16 -5.41 2.86
C GLU A 55 -23.96 -5.40 4.16
N ARG A 56 -25.23 -4.96 4.11
CA ARG A 56 -26.15 -4.99 5.25
C ARG A 56 -26.43 -6.42 5.73
N SER A 57 -26.43 -7.41 4.82
CA SER A 57 -26.55 -8.82 5.18
C SER A 57 -25.29 -9.32 5.88
N LEU A 58 -24.11 -8.90 5.42
CA LEU A 58 -22.84 -9.19 6.11
C LEU A 58 -22.78 -8.55 7.49
N SER A 59 -23.32 -7.34 7.70
CA SER A 59 -23.44 -6.75 9.05
C SER A 59 -24.28 -7.62 9.99
N VAL A 60 -25.33 -8.27 9.46
CA VAL A 60 -26.16 -9.21 10.25
C VAL A 60 -25.38 -10.50 10.54
N LEU A 61 -24.61 -11.01 9.58
CA LEU A 61 -23.74 -12.17 9.79
C LEU A 61 -22.68 -11.89 10.86
N ASN A 62 -22.03 -10.71 10.79
CA ASN A 62 -21.10 -10.23 11.81
C ASN A 62 -21.76 -10.24 13.19
N ALA A 63 -22.95 -9.65 13.29
CA ALA A 63 -23.71 -9.62 14.53
C ALA A 63 -24.05 -11.04 15.04
N LEU A 64 -24.43 -11.99 14.17
CA LEU A 64 -24.66 -13.39 14.56
C LEU A 64 -23.40 -14.05 15.15
N LEU A 65 -22.23 -13.82 14.54
CA LEU A 65 -20.95 -14.38 15.01
C LEU A 65 -20.55 -13.89 16.40
N THR A 66 -20.98 -12.69 16.81
CA THR A 66 -20.74 -12.18 18.17
C THR A 66 -21.51 -12.93 19.26
N PHE A 67 -22.55 -13.69 18.91
CA PHE A 67 -23.31 -14.50 19.88
C PHE A 67 -22.70 -15.89 20.09
N HIS A 68 -21.70 -16.26 19.29
CA HIS A 68 -20.87 -17.44 19.56
C HIS A 68 -19.72 -17.03 20.49
N PRO A 69 -19.59 -17.62 21.70
CA PRO A 69 -18.61 -17.19 22.70
C PRO A 69 -17.17 -17.40 22.21
N GLU A 70 -16.88 -18.58 21.69
CA GLU A 70 -15.55 -18.92 21.21
C GLU A 70 -15.23 -18.28 19.86
N THR A 71 -13.95 -18.02 19.61
CA THR A 71 -13.44 -17.49 18.34
C THR A 71 -13.26 -18.58 17.28
N THR A 72 -13.12 -19.82 17.72
CA THR A 72 -13.07 -21.02 16.90
C THR A 72 -14.48 -21.56 16.66
N LEU A 73 -14.79 -21.86 15.40
CA LEU A 73 -15.94 -22.65 15.01
C LEU A 73 -15.44 -24.05 14.72
N THR A 74 -15.81 -24.99 15.59
CA THR A 74 -15.37 -26.39 15.54
C THR A 74 -16.32 -27.24 14.71
N GLY A 75 -15.78 -28.31 14.15
CA GLY A 75 -16.56 -29.36 13.49
C GLY A 75 -17.50 -30.06 14.45
N GLU A 76 -17.04 -30.24 15.68
CA GLU A 76 -17.79 -30.84 16.78
C GLU A 76 -18.73 -29.84 17.45
N GLY A 77 -19.96 -30.30 17.73
CA GLY A 77 -20.97 -29.54 18.47
C GLY A 77 -21.95 -28.73 17.60
N ASP A 78 -23.07 -28.37 18.24
CA ASP A 78 -24.13 -27.55 17.66
C ASP A 78 -23.69 -26.07 17.64
N LEU A 79 -23.28 -25.56 16.47
CA LEU A 79 -22.92 -24.15 16.24
C LEU A 79 -24.15 -23.25 16.11
N ILE A 80 -25.08 -23.36 17.06
CA ILE A 80 -26.40 -22.70 16.99
C ILE A 80 -26.42 -21.47 17.89
N VAL A 81 -26.67 -20.31 17.30
CA VAL A 81 -26.90 -19.07 18.03
C VAL A 81 -28.38 -18.71 18.05
N PHE A 82 -28.89 -18.29 19.20
CA PHE A 82 -30.32 -17.99 19.40
C PHE A 82 -30.56 -16.55 19.91
N PRO A 83 -30.03 -15.50 19.25
CA PRO A 83 -30.23 -14.14 19.71
C PRO A 83 -31.66 -13.65 19.53
N SER A 84 -32.12 -12.86 20.49
CA SER A 84 -33.36 -12.08 20.34
C SER A 84 -33.20 -11.05 19.21
N ASN A 85 -34.29 -10.72 18.51
CA ASN A 85 -34.24 -9.70 17.44
C ASN A 85 -33.80 -8.33 17.97
N HIS A 86 -34.10 -8.01 19.23
CA HIS A 86 -33.66 -6.77 19.87
C HIS A 86 -32.14 -6.73 20.05
N GLN A 87 -31.54 -7.77 20.63
CA GLN A 87 -30.08 -7.84 20.80
C GLN A 87 -29.34 -7.92 19.45
N LEU A 88 -29.90 -8.67 18.49
CA LEU A 88 -29.32 -8.77 17.16
C LEU A 88 -29.37 -7.42 16.43
N SER A 89 -30.46 -6.66 16.59
CA SER A 89 -30.60 -5.30 16.05
C SER A 89 -29.55 -4.35 16.64
N LEU A 90 -29.34 -4.38 17.97
CA LEU A 90 -28.32 -3.55 18.64
C LEU A 90 -26.92 -3.80 18.06
N ARG A 91 -26.53 -5.07 17.86
CA ARG A 91 -25.21 -5.41 17.31
C ARG A 91 -25.11 -5.22 15.79
N ALA A 92 -26.22 -5.21 15.08
CA ALA A 92 -26.31 -4.88 13.66
C ALA A 92 -26.54 -3.37 13.42
N HIS A 93 -25.94 -2.51 14.25
CA HIS A 93 -26.01 -1.04 14.16
C HIS A 93 -27.44 -0.48 14.19
N GLY A 94 -28.29 -0.98 15.08
CA GLY A 94 -29.66 -0.50 15.26
C GLY A 94 -30.61 -0.83 14.11
N MET A 95 -30.33 -1.90 13.35
CA MET A 95 -31.14 -2.28 12.19
C MET A 95 -32.61 -2.56 12.58
N PRO A 96 -33.61 -1.96 11.90
CA PRO A 96 -35.01 -2.22 12.16
C PRO A 96 -35.38 -3.70 11.99
N ALA A 97 -36.33 -4.20 12.79
CA ALA A 97 -36.68 -5.62 12.83
C ALA A 97 -37.18 -6.20 11.48
N SER A 98 -37.87 -5.40 10.65
CA SER A 98 -38.30 -5.78 9.31
C SER A 98 -37.11 -5.99 8.38
N THR A 99 -36.19 -5.02 8.34
CA THR A 99 -34.94 -5.06 7.57
C THR A 99 -34.04 -6.21 8.02
N LEU A 100 -33.93 -6.43 9.33
CA LEU A 100 -33.19 -7.55 9.91
C LEU A 100 -33.74 -8.90 9.43
N ARG A 101 -35.07 -9.08 9.45
CA ARG A 101 -35.72 -10.30 8.96
C ARG A 101 -35.48 -10.54 7.47
N ARG A 102 -35.47 -9.48 6.66
CA ARG A 102 -35.14 -9.54 5.23
C ARG A 102 -33.69 -10.00 5.01
N HIS A 103 -32.73 -9.39 5.69
CA HIS A 103 -31.31 -9.77 5.55
C HIS A 103 -31.01 -11.17 6.10
N LEU A 104 -31.71 -11.60 7.16
CA LEU A 104 -31.63 -12.99 7.63
C LEU A 104 -32.13 -13.98 6.58
N ALA A 105 -33.18 -13.64 5.81
CA ALA A 105 -33.61 -14.48 4.70
C ALA A 105 -32.53 -14.54 3.61
N VAL A 106 -31.94 -13.40 3.23
CA VAL A 106 -30.83 -13.35 2.25
C VAL A 106 -29.65 -14.23 2.69
N LEU A 107 -29.26 -14.22 3.97
CA LEU A 107 -28.19 -15.09 4.48
C LEU A 107 -28.53 -16.58 4.41
N VAL A 108 -29.81 -16.93 4.62
CA VAL A 108 -30.30 -18.31 4.50
C VAL A 108 -30.36 -18.74 3.04
N ASP A 109 -30.84 -17.87 2.16
CA ASP A 109 -30.95 -18.14 0.72
C ASP A 109 -29.57 -18.25 0.06
N ALA A 110 -28.58 -17.49 0.54
CA ALA A 110 -27.17 -17.62 0.15
C ALA A 110 -26.46 -18.85 0.77
N GLY A 111 -27.15 -19.61 1.62
CA GLY A 111 -26.61 -20.79 2.30
C GLY A 111 -25.47 -20.48 3.27
N LEU A 112 -25.37 -19.25 3.77
CA LEU A 112 -24.37 -18.85 4.77
C LEU A 112 -24.79 -19.23 6.19
N VAL A 113 -26.09 -19.35 6.42
CA VAL A 113 -26.69 -19.69 7.71
C VAL A 113 -27.86 -20.62 7.49
N VAL A 114 -28.01 -21.64 8.33
CA VAL A 114 -29.20 -22.50 8.35
C VAL A 114 -30.12 -22.07 9.47
N ARG A 115 -31.42 -22.11 9.24
CA ARG A 115 -32.42 -21.79 10.26
C ARG A 115 -32.95 -23.06 10.89
N ARG A 116 -32.78 -23.22 12.19
CA ARG A 116 -33.40 -24.29 12.99
C ARG A 116 -34.59 -23.70 13.75
N ASP A 117 -35.76 -23.69 13.11
CA ASP A 117 -36.98 -23.12 13.70
C ASP A 117 -37.52 -24.03 14.82
N SER A 118 -38.03 -23.44 15.90
CA SER A 118 -38.75 -24.19 16.95
C SER A 118 -40.21 -24.45 16.55
N PRO A 119 -40.90 -25.38 17.22
CA PRO A 119 -42.33 -25.63 17.01
C PRO A 119 -43.23 -24.40 17.17
N ASN A 120 -42.77 -23.37 17.89
CA ASN A 120 -43.50 -22.12 18.11
C ASN A 120 -42.91 -20.93 17.33
N GLY A 121 -41.93 -21.15 16.45
CA GLY A 121 -41.24 -20.11 15.69
C GLY A 121 -40.37 -19.15 16.53
N LYS A 122 -40.24 -19.38 17.84
CA LYS A 122 -39.36 -18.63 18.76
C LYS A 122 -37.94 -19.21 18.74
N ARG A 123 -36.94 -18.41 19.10
CA ARG A 123 -35.55 -18.85 19.26
C ARG A 123 -35.25 -19.03 20.73
N TYR A 124 -34.89 -20.23 21.16
CA TYR A 124 -34.56 -20.54 22.54
C TYR A 124 -33.74 -21.83 22.60
N ALA A 125 -32.95 -21.97 23.67
CA ALA A 125 -32.32 -23.22 24.05
C ALA A 125 -33.14 -23.88 25.18
N ARG A 126 -33.37 -25.18 25.08
CA ARG A 126 -33.92 -26.00 26.16
C ARG A 126 -32.76 -26.68 26.86
N LYS A 127 -32.62 -26.43 28.16
CA LYS A 127 -31.64 -27.12 29.01
C LYS A 127 -32.26 -28.42 29.50
N GLY A 128 -31.48 -29.50 29.47
CA GLY A 128 -31.86 -30.78 30.05
C GLY A 128 -31.81 -30.74 31.57
N THR A 129 -32.17 -31.85 32.21
CA THR A 129 -32.20 -32.01 33.67
C THR A 129 -30.84 -31.79 34.35
N ALA A 130 -29.74 -31.95 33.63
CA ALA A 130 -28.37 -31.72 34.11
C ALA A 130 -27.83 -30.30 33.83
N GLY A 131 -28.63 -29.40 33.26
CA GLY A 131 -28.21 -28.02 32.94
C GLY A 131 -27.46 -27.85 31.62
N GLU A 132 -27.08 -28.94 30.95
CA GLU A 132 -26.56 -28.93 29.58
C GLU A 132 -27.65 -28.56 28.57
N ILE A 133 -27.27 -27.90 27.48
CA ILE A 133 -28.19 -27.52 26.40
C ILE A 133 -28.58 -28.80 25.66
N GLU A 134 -29.80 -29.26 25.86
CA GLU A 134 -30.34 -30.48 25.22
C GLU A 134 -30.86 -30.17 23.81
N PHE A 135 -31.40 -28.96 23.60
CA PHE A 135 -31.87 -28.49 22.29
C PHE A 135 -31.60 -27.01 22.10
N ALA A 136 -31.15 -26.59 20.91
CA ALA A 136 -31.07 -25.18 20.54
C ALA A 136 -31.85 -24.91 19.24
N PHE A 137 -32.79 -23.96 19.30
CA PHE A 137 -33.55 -23.47 18.15
C PHE A 137 -33.14 -22.04 17.83
N GLY A 138 -32.57 -21.83 16.64
CA GLY A 138 -31.93 -20.57 16.26
C GLY A 138 -31.33 -20.59 14.87
N PHE A 139 -30.14 -20.01 14.74
CA PHE A 139 -29.36 -19.96 13.52
C PHE A 139 -28.12 -20.83 13.65
N ASP A 140 -28.00 -21.77 12.75
CA ASP A 140 -26.92 -22.71 12.66
C ASP A 140 -25.83 -22.16 11.73
N LEU A 141 -24.63 -22.01 12.29
CA LEU A 141 -23.44 -21.47 11.63
C LEU A 141 -22.57 -22.56 10.99
N SER A 142 -22.99 -23.84 11.02
CA SER A 142 -22.35 -24.96 10.32
C SER A 142 -21.83 -24.63 8.92
N PRO A 143 -22.63 -23.95 8.05
CA PRO A 143 -22.22 -23.78 6.66
C PRO A 143 -20.92 -22.98 6.52
N LEU A 144 -20.59 -22.13 7.48
CA LEU A 144 -19.37 -21.33 7.50
C LEU A 144 -18.10 -22.18 7.66
N VAL A 145 -18.19 -23.29 8.40
CA VAL A 145 -17.09 -24.24 8.61
C VAL A 145 -16.93 -25.13 7.39
N VAL A 146 -18.03 -25.69 6.89
CA VAL A 146 -17.99 -26.63 5.76
C VAL A 146 -17.49 -25.95 4.49
N ARG A 147 -18.07 -24.79 4.16
CA ARG A 147 -17.78 -24.02 2.95
C ARG A 147 -16.58 -23.07 3.11
N SER A 148 -15.80 -23.19 4.19
CA SER A 148 -14.69 -22.26 4.45
C SER A 148 -13.66 -22.21 3.32
N GLU A 149 -13.39 -23.36 2.70
CA GLU A 149 -12.45 -23.49 1.58
C GLU A 149 -13.02 -22.93 0.28
N GLU A 150 -14.31 -23.15 0.01
CA GLU A 150 -15.02 -22.53 -1.11
C GLU A 150 -14.92 -21.00 -1.02
N PHE A 151 -15.21 -20.42 0.14
CA PHE A 151 -15.07 -18.97 0.35
C PHE A 151 -13.63 -18.50 0.18
N ALA A 152 -12.65 -19.27 0.67
CA ALA A 152 -11.24 -18.95 0.52
C ALA A 152 -10.81 -18.95 -0.96
N GLY A 153 -11.26 -19.94 -1.75
CA GLY A 153 -11.02 -20.00 -3.19
C GLY A 153 -11.60 -18.78 -3.91
N LEU A 154 -12.88 -18.47 -3.68
CA LEU A 154 -13.55 -17.30 -4.27
C LEU A 154 -12.85 -15.99 -3.91
N ALA A 155 -12.46 -15.82 -2.64
CA ALA A 155 -11.74 -14.64 -2.18
C ALA A 155 -10.35 -14.54 -2.83
N ALA A 156 -9.62 -15.66 -2.94
CA ALA A 156 -8.30 -15.71 -3.57
C ALA A 156 -8.36 -15.34 -5.05
N GLU A 157 -9.35 -15.83 -5.80
CA GLU A 157 -9.58 -15.47 -7.21
C GLU A 157 -9.85 -13.98 -7.38
N ILE A 158 -10.75 -13.40 -6.56
CA ILE A 158 -11.07 -11.97 -6.61
C ILE A 158 -9.84 -11.12 -6.29
N GLN A 159 -9.07 -11.51 -5.26
CA GLN A 159 -7.84 -10.80 -4.89
C GLN A 159 -6.74 -10.95 -5.94
N ALA A 160 -6.63 -12.12 -6.59
CA ALA A 160 -5.69 -12.35 -7.67
C ALA A 160 -6.01 -11.46 -8.87
N GLU A 161 -7.28 -11.39 -9.28
CA GLU A 161 -7.71 -10.52 -10.39
C GLU A 161 -7.50 -9.04 -10.07
N ALA A 162 -7.82 -8.60 -8.84
CA ALA A 162 -7.59 -7.22 -8.41
C ALA A 162 -6.09 -6.85 -8.39
N ARG A 163 -5.22 -7.79 -7.95
CA ARG A 163 -3.76 -7.61 -7.99
C ARG A 163 -3.25 -7.56 -9.43
N ALA A 164 -3.72 -8.45 -10.29
CA ALA A 164 -3.33 -8.47 -11.70
C ALA A 164 -3.72 -7.16 -12.40
N LEU A 165 -4.95 -6.68 -12.19
CA LEU A 165 -5.40 -5.39 -12.72
C LEU A 165 -4.54 -4.21 -12.21
N LYS A 166 -4.13 -4.24 -10.95
CA LYS A 166 -3.24 -3.23 -10.37
C LYS A 166 -1.86 -3.24 -11.04
N LEU A 167 -1.26 -4.42 -11.23
CA LEU A 167 0.05 -4.55 -11.89
C LEU A 167 0.02 -4.05 -13.33
N VAL A 168 -1.04 -4.35 -14.09
CA VAL A 168 -1.20 -3.85 -15.46
C VAL A 168 -1.29 -2.32 -15.48
N ARG A 169 -2.04 -1.71 -14.55
CA ARG A 169 -2.11 -0.23 -14.43
C ARG A 169 -0.78 0.39 -14.03
N GLU A 170 -0.01 -0.27 -13.15
CA GLU A 170 1.33 0.16 -12.78
C GLU A 170 2.27 0.10 -13.99
N ARG A 171 2.26 -0.99 -14.76
CA ARG A 171 3.01 -1.14 -16.02
C ARG A 171 2.69 -0.01 -17.00
N ILE A 172 1.41 0.25 -17.28
CA ILE A 172 0.97 1.36 -18.13
C ILE A 172 1.51 2.70 -17.63
N THR A 173 1.45 2.94 -16.31
CA THR A 173 1.91 4.20 -15.72
C THR A 173 3.42 4.39 -15.87
N LEU A 174 4.20 3.32 -15.67
CA LEU A 174 5.66 3.33 -15.86
C LEU A 174 6.02 3.57 -17.33
N CYS A 175 5.47 2.78 -18.26
CA CYS A 175 5.75 2.94 -19.68
C CYS A 175 5.39 4.36 -20.17
N ARG A 176 4.24 4.91 -19.76
CA ARG A 176 3.86 6.28 -20.13
C ARG A 176 4.87 7.33 -19.68
N ARG A 177 5.36 7.21 -18.44
CA ARG A 177 6.36 8.13 -17.88
C ARG A 177 7.69 7.99 -18.62
N ASP A 178 8.12 6.76 -18.86
CA ASP A 178 9.43 6.48 -19.41
C ASP A 178 9.48 6.86 -20.90
N ILE A 179 8.47 6.52 -21.70
CA ILE A 179 8.34 6.97 -23.10
C ILE A 179 8.37 8.49 -23.21
N ALA A 180 7.59 9.20 -22.38
CA ALA A 180 7.54 10.67 -22.43
C ALA A 180 8.92 11.30 -22.17
N LYS A 181 9.69 10.74 -21.22
CA LYS A 181 11.06 11.20 -20.95
C LYS A 181 12.03 10.83 -22.06
N MET A 182 11.97 9.61 -22.58
CA MET A 182 12.87 9.18 -23.65
C MET A 182 12.65 9.95 -24.95
N ILE A 183 11.39 10.28 -25.29
CA ILE A 183 11.08 11.17 -26.42
C ILE A 183 11.69 12.55 -26.19
N ALA A 184 11.51 13.14 -25.01
CA ALA A 184 12.08 14.46 -24.69
C ALA A 184 13.62 14.45 -24.83
N THR A 185 14.29 13.44 -24.25
CA THR A 185 15.75 13.28 -24.39
C THR A 185 16.17 13.07 -25.84
N GLY A 186 15.42 12.28 -26.61
CA GLY A 186 15.66 12.06 -28.03
C GLY A 186 15.63 13.34 -28.87
N ILE A 187 14.69 14.23 -28.57
CA ILE A 187 14.56 15.56 -29.19
C ILE A 187 15.69 16.49 -28.76
N GLU A 188 15.96 16.57 -27.45
CA GLU A 188 17.00 17.45 -26.89
C GLU A 188 18.41 17.10 -27.41
N ASP A 189 18.74 15.81 -27.47
CA ASP A 189 20.05 15.32 -27.92
C ASP A 189 20.15 15.16 -29.45
N GLY A 190 19.10 15.50 -30.19
CA GLY A 190 19.06 15.43 -31.66
C GLY A 190 19.28 14.02 -32.20
N VAL A 191 18.78 12.99 -31.51
CA VAL A 191 18.99 11.59 -31.88
C VAL A 191 18.24 11.27 -33.18
N PRO A 192 18.88 10.70 -34.22
CA PRO A 192 18.18 10.29 -35.43
C PRO A 192 17.29 9.07 -35.18
N THR A 193 16.02 9.16 -35.56
CA THR A 193 15.02 8.07 -35.42
C THR A 193 15.05 7.07 -36.57
N ARG A 194 15.55 7.48 -37.75
CA ARG A 194 15.67 6.62 -38.93
C ARG A 194 17.10 6.11 -39.08
N ARG A 195 17.27 4.79 -39.19
CA ARG A 195 18.57 4.16 -39.49
C ARG A 195 18.43 3.09 -40.57
N GLY A 196 19.31 3.11 -41.57
CA GLY A 196 19.28 2.16 -42.67
C GLY A 196 17.99 2.19 -43.51
N GLY A 197 17.25 3.31 -43.50
CA GLY A 197 15.94 3.43 -44.14
C GLY A 197 14.77 2.82 -43.35
N GLN A 198 15.03 2.29 -42.15
CA GLN A 198 14.02 1.71 -41.26
C GLN A 198 13.84 2.57 -40.00
N GLY A 199 12.63 2.52 -39.42
CA GLY A 199 12.25 3.28 -38.23
C GLY A 199 11.46 4.57 -38.50
N PRO A 200 10.98 5.24 -37.44
CA PRO A 200 10.15 6.43 -37.53
C PRO A 200 10.84 7.58 -38.27
N ALA A 201 10.09 8.37 -39.03
CA ALA A 201 10.57 9.53 -39.76
C ALA A 201 11.19 10.59 -38.84
N ASP A 202 10.56 10.83 -37.70
CA ASP A 202 11.02 11.76 -36.67
C ASP A 202 10.46 11.40 -35.28
N TRP A 203 10.88 12.14 -34.25
CA TRP A 203 10.34 12.01 -32.89
C TRP A 203 8.87 12.42 -32.78
N GLN A 204 8.34 13.19 -33.74
CA GLN A 204 6.94 13.60 -33.77
C GLN A 204 6.03 12.43 -34.17
N GLU A 205 6.46 11.56 -35.09
CA GLU A 205 5.78 10.32 -35.43
C GLU A 205 5.72 9.38 -34.21
N VAL A 206 6.82 9.23 -33.48
CA VAL A 206 6.88 8.45 -32.22
C VAL A 206 5.92 9.03 -31.16
N HIS A 207 5.93 10.35 -30.98
CA HIS A 207 5.03 11.00 -30.02
C HIS A 207 3.55 10.87 -30.43
N THR A 208 3.26 10.88 -31.73
CA THR A 208 1.89 10.68 -32.25
C THR A 208 1.41 9.24 -32.00
N ALA A 209 2.27 8.24 -32.23
CA ALA A 209 1.97 6.85 -31.90
C ALA A 209 1.72 6.68 -30.38
N PHE A 210 2.57 7.27 -29.54
CA PHE A 210 2.38 7.29 -28.09
C PHE A 210 1.03 7.89 -27.68
N ARG A 211 0.67 9.05 -28.25
CA ARG A 211 -0.60 9.72 -27.96
C ARG A 211 -1.81 8.89 -28.39
N SER A 212 -1.75 8.26 -29.56
CA SER A 212 -2.81 7.37 -30.05
C SER A 212 -3.13 6.25 -29.06
N ILE A 213 -2.10 5.65 -28.44
CA ILE A 213 -2.29 4.57 -27.46
C ILE A 213 -2.87 5.14 -26.15
N VAL A 214 -2.33 6.27 -25.66
CA VAL A 214 -2.76 6.88 -24.39
C VAL A 214 -4.19 7.41 -24.45
N ASP A 215 -4.57 8.02 -25.57
CA ASP A 215 -5.91 8.58 -25.76
C ASP A 215 -6.98 7.47 -25.93
N GLY A 216 -6.56 6.26 -26.29
CA GLY A 216 -7.39 5.06 -26.35
C GLY A 216 -7.71 4.41 -25.00
N ILE A 217 -7.10 4.85 -23.89
CA ILE A 217 -7.26 4.20 -22.57
C ILE A 217 -8.64 4.53 -21.97
N PRO A 218 -9.51 3.53 -21.69
CA PRO A 218 -10.81 3.79 -21.09
C PRO A 218 -10.71 4.25 -19.63
N ARG A 219 -11.66 5.10 -19.20
CA ARG A 219 -11.74 5.58 -17.80
C ARG A 219 -12.05 4.46 -16.79
N THR A 220 -12.76 3.43 -17.24
CA THR A 220 -13.05 2.23 -16.45
C THR A 220 -12.86 1.04 -17.36
N ALA A 221 -11.82 0.27 -17.09
CA ALA A 221 -11.41 -0.85 -17.93
C ALA A 221 -11.12 -2.08 -17.07
N THR A 222 -11.45 -3.24 -17.65
CA THR A 222 -11.12 -4.57 -17.15
C THR A 222 -9.66 -4.92 -17.44
N ARG A 223 -9.15 -5.98 -16.82
CA ARG A 223 -7.78 -6.46 -17.10
C ARG A 223 -7.61 -6.83 -18.57
N GLN A 224 -8.60 -7.50 -19.16
CA GLN A 224 -8.57 -7.97 -20.54
C GLN A 224 -8.45 -6.82 -21.55
N GLU A 225 -9.01 -5.64 -21.23
CA GLU A 225 -8.89 -4.44 -22.06
C GLU A 225 -7.57 -3.70 -21.84
N LEU A 226 -7.02 -3.72 -20.62
CA LEU A 226 -5.78 -3.00 -20.30
C LEU A 226 -4.51 -3.78 -20.64
N GLU A 227 -4.55 -5.11 -20.65
CA GLU A 227 -3.40 -5.96 -20.99
C GLU A 227 -2.82 -5.66 -22.39
N PRO A 228 -3.62 -5.62 -23.48
CA PRO A 228 -3.08 -5.31 -24.81
C PRO A 228 -2.50 -3.89 -24.88
N ILE A 229 -3.14 -2.91 -24.24
CA ILE A 229 -2.63 -1.53 -24.17
C ILE A 229 -1.29 -1.47 -23.43
N ALA A 230 -1.16 -2.22 -22.33
CA ALA A 230 0.09 -2.29 -21.59
C ALA A 230 1.20 -2.94 -22.41
N GLU A 231 0.87 -3.95 -23.23
CA GLU A 231 1.81 -4.58 -24.16
C GLU A 231 2.27 -3.61 -25.26
N GLU A 232 1.33 -2.91 -25.90
CA GLU A 232 1.61 -1.89 -26.92
C GLU A 232 2.50 -0.77 -26.38
N LEU A 233 2.22 -0.27 -25.17
CA LEU A 233 3.06 0.71 -24.50
C LEU A 233 4.44 0.14 -24.12
N SER A 234 4.53 -1.13 -23.73
CA SER A 234 5.82 -1.75 -23.41
C SER A 234 6.67 -1.86 -24.67
N GLN A 235 6.09 -2.32 -25.77
CA GLN A 235 6.77 -2.41 -27.07
C GLN A 235 7.26 -1.04 -27.54
N LEU A 236 6.42 0.00 -27.46
CA LEU A 236 6.83 1.35 -27.84
C LEU A 236 7.96 1.88 -26.94
N ALA A 237 7.95 1.56 -25.65
CA ALA A 237 9.04 1.91 -24.75
C ALA A 237 10.36 1.24 -25.16
N ASP A 238 10.32 -0.06 -25.49
CA ASP A 238 11.48 -0.82 -25.94
C ASP A 238 12.02 -0.29 -27.28
N ASP A 239 11.14 0.02 -28.24
CA ASP A 239 11.52 0.59 -29.54
C ASP A 239 12.23 1.93 -29.37
N VAL A 240 11.69 2.81 -28.54
CA VAL A 240 12.28 4.12 -28.23
C VAL A 240 13.62 3.97 -27.50
N LEU A 241 13.69 3.07 -26.51
CA LEU A 241 14.93 2.80 -25.79
C LEU A 241 16.02 2.27 -26.74
N ASN A 242 15.67 1.35 -27.63
CA ASN A 242 16.59 0.81 -28.63
C ASN A 242 17.13 1.90 -29.57
N LEU A 243 16.30 2.87 -29.97
CA LEU A 243 16.76 4.02 -30.77
C LEU A 243 17.82 4.84 -30.03
N LEU A 244 17.60 5.11 -28.74
CA LEU A 244 18.54 5.85 -27.89
C LEU A 244 19.83 5.05 -27.63
N GLU A 245 19.72 3.78 -27.24
CA GLU A 245 20.87 2.91 -26.98
C GLU A 245 21.77 2.75 -28.20
N THR A 246 21.17 2.51 -29.36
CA THR A 246 21.92 2.33 -30.60
C THR A 246 22.66 3.63 -30.96
N HIS A 247 22.17 4.80 -30.55
CA HIS A 247 22.84 6.08 -30.80
C HIS A 247 24.07 6.24 -29.91
N ILE A 248 23.95 5.86 -28.63
CA ILE A 248 25.08 5.81 -27.70
C ILE A 248 26.13 4.82 -28.20
N LYS A 249 25.72 3.60 -28.60
CA LYS A 249 26.63 2.57 -29.14
C LYS A 249 27.33 3.05 -30.42
N SER A 250 26.65 3.76 -31.31
CA SER A 250 27.29 4.34 -32.51
C SER A 250 28.21 5.53 -32.24
N LYS A 251 28.03 6.26 -31.12
CA LYS A 251 28.99 7.29 -30.70
C LYS A 251 30.23 6.67 -30.05
N ASN A 252 30.11 5.48 -29.48
CA ASN A 252 31.21 4.68 -28.93
C ASN A 252 31.85 3.78 -30.00
N THR A 253 32.42 4.34 -31.06
CA THR A 253 33.19 3.61 -32.09
C THR A 253 34.61 3.24 -31.60
N SER A 254 34.75 2.64 -30.42
CA SER A 254 35.94 1.87 -30.10
C SER A 254 35.74 0.46 -30.68
N ALA A 255 36.07 0.32 -31.96
CA ALA A 255 36.27 -0.99 -32.57
C ALA A 255 37.60 -1.53 -32.07
N ASN A 256 37.56 -2.47 -31.14
CA ASN A 256 38.75 -3.06 -30.54
C ASN A 256 39.39 -4.08 -31.51
N GLU A 257 40.20 -3.61 -32.46
CA GLU A 257 41.08 -4.49 -33.26
C GLU A 257 42.57 -4.13 -33.15
N SER A 258 42.93 -3.05 -32.44
CA SER A 258 44.34 -2.70 -32.25
C SER A 258 44.55 -1.76 -31.05
N HIS A 259 44.50 -2.28 -29.83
CA HIS A 259 45.14 -1.59 -28.71
C HIS A 259 46.54 -2.17 -28.51
N SER A 260 47.54 -1.45 -29.01
CA SER A 260 48.90 -1.48 -28.47
C SER A 260 48.90 -0.82 -27.10
N GLU A 261 48.15 -1.38 -26.16
CA GLU A 261 48.23 -0.98 -24.76
C GLU A 261 49.22 -1.87 -24.04
N ARG A 262 50.13 -1.25 -23.27
CA ARG A 262 51.19 -1.95 -22.55
C ARG A 262 50.54 -2.97 -21.63
N HIS A 263 50.96 -4.22 -21.78
CA HIS A 263 50.66 -5.31 -20.88
C HIS A 263 50.95 -4.87 -19.43
N ILE A 264 49.92 -4.58 -18.65
CA ILE A 264 50.06 -4.38 -17.21
C ILE A 264 50.16 -5.77 -16.60
N GLN A 265 51.39 -6.24 -16.43
CA GLN A 265 51.66 -7.46 -15.69
C GLN A 265 51.50 -7.13 -14.20
N SER A 266 50.34 -7.47 -13.63
CA SER A 266 50.12 -7.39 -12.18
C SER A 266 50.85 -8.55 -11.50
N SER A 267 52.12 -8.39 -11.19
CA SER A 267 52.81 -9.26 -10.24
C SER A 267 52.50 -8.76 -8.83
N ASN A 268 51.41 -9.26 -8.25
CA ASN A 268 51.26 -9.27 -6.79
C ASN A 268 52.34 -10.21 -6.23
N THR A 269 53.36 -9.64 -5.62
CA THR A 269 54.26 -10.35 -4.70
C THR A 269 54.61 -9.37 -3.59
N ASP A 270 53.81 -9.39 -2.54
CA ASP A 270 54.23 -8.91 -1.22
C ASP A 270 54.96 -10.06 -0.51
N PRO A 271 56.23 -9.89 -0.12
CA PRO A 271 56.78 -10.56 1.04
C PRO A 271 56.60 -9.67 2.28
N LEU A 272 56.02 -10.29 3.29
CA LEU A 272 55.86 -9.84 4.67
C LEU A 272 57.24 -9.62 5.32
N ILE A 273 57.43 -8.52 6.06
CA ILE A 273 58.31 -8.26 7.25
C ILE A 273 58.31 -6.73 7.45
N ASP A 274 57.52 -6.17 8.37
CA ASP A 274 57.67 -6.07 9.84
C ASP A 274 58.56 -4.89 10.31
N LEU A 275 58.11 -4.24 11.39
CA LEU A 275 58.73 -3.18 12.24
C LEU A 275 58.33 -1.69 12.01
N GLU A 276 57.43 -1.21 12.88
CA GLU A 276 57.32 0.16 13.42
C GLU A 276 58.30 0.37 14.61
N PRO A 277 58.39 1.53 15.33
CA PRO A 277 57.95 2.93 15.10
C PRO A 277 59.05 4.00 15.42
N SER A 278 58.86 5.28 15.06
CA SER A 278 59.01 6.46 15.97
C SER A 278 59.06 7.84 15.26
N LEU A 279 58.14 8.70 15.70
CA LEU A 279 58.19 10.17 15.96
C LEU A 279 59.31 11.05 15.33
N ALA A 280 58.92 12.08 14.56
CA ALA A 280 59.01 13.51 14.96
C ALA A 280 58.68 14.49 13.80
N GLU A 281 57.74 15.39 14.09
CA GLU A 281 57.53 16.79 13.66
C GLU A 281 58.08 17.34 12.32
N GLY A 282 57.18 17.98 11.57
CA GLY A 282 57.55 18.97 10.54
C GLY A 282 56.35 19.52 9.76
N ARG A 283 55.84 20.69 10.17
CA ARG A 283 54.83 21.51 9.46
C ARG A 283 55.20 21.76 7.99
N ALA A 284 54.21 21.72 7.09
CA ALA A 284 53.93 22.79 6.13
C ALA A 284 52.57 22.59 5.46
N GLU A 285 51.73 23.62 5.59
CA GLU A 285 50.50 23.81 4.82
C GLU A 285 50.81 23.98 3.33
N THR A 286 49.99 23.40 2.45
CA THR A 286 49.67 24.04 1.17
C THR A 286 48.25 23.67 0.75
N LEU A 287 47.37 24.65 0.90
CA LEU A 287 46.06 24.72 0.27
C LEU A 287 46.25 24.85 -1.25
N GLU A 288 45.63 24.00 -2.05
CA GLU A 288 45.13 24.37 -3.40
C GLU A 288 43.80 23.68 -3.72
N THR A 289 42.74 24.43 -3.41
CA THR A 289 41.59 24.76 -4.28
C THR A 289 41.28 23.88 -5.49
N LYS A 290 40.16 23.13 -5.40
CA LYS A 290 39.37 22.68 -6.56
C LYS A 290 38.40 23.81 -7.01
N PRO A 291 38.15 23.96 -8.32
CA PRO A 291 37.34 25.05 -8.87
C PRO A 291 35.84 24.87 -8.61
N PRO A 292 35.03 25.95 -8.64
CA PRO A 292 33.63 25.93 -8.25
C PRO A 292 32.77 25.35 -9.38
N ALA A 293 32.03 24.29 -9.06
CA ALA A 293 30.96 23.80 -9.90
C ALA A 293 29.67 24.53 -9.52
N ASP A 294 29.35 25.58 -10.27
CA ASP A 294 28.02 26.16 -10.28
C ASP A 294 27.06 25.31 -11.15
N ALA A 295 25.82 25.22 -10.65
CA ALA A 295 24.61 24.71 -11.31
C ALA A 295 24.40 23.18 -11.41
N ARG A 296 23.85 22.60 -10.33
CA ARG A 296 22.57 21.82 -10.30
C ARG A 296 22.41 21.13 -8.93
N VAL A 297 22.04 21.91 -7.91
CA VAL A 297 21.64 21.37 -6.60
C VAL A 297 20.13 21.12 -6.63
N GLU A 298 19.72 20.05 -7.32
CA GLU A 298 18.37 19.50 -7.18
C GLU A 298 18.44 18.18 -6.38
N ALA A 299 18.18 18.34 -5.08
CA ALA A 299 17.65 17.37 -4.12
C ALA A 299 18.42 16.05 -3.85
N THR A 300 19.31 16.08 -2.85
CA THR A 300 19.81 14.86 -2.17
C THR A 300 18.69 14.06 -1.46
N TYR A 301 17.50 14.65 -1.25
CA TYR A 301 16.36 13.98 -0.59
C TYR A 301 15.05 14.27 -1.33
N PRO A 302 14.24 13.26 -1.69
CA PRO A 302 12.98 13.48 -2.39
C PRO A 302 11.93 14.10 -1.45
N LEU A 303 11.08 14.99 -1.98
CA LEU A 303 10.03 15.70 -1.22
C LEU A 303 9.14 14.74 -0.41
N GLY A 304 8.79 13.58 -0.97
CA GLY A 304 7.99 12.57 -0.26
C GLY A 304 8.66 12.02 1.00
N MET A 305 9.99 11.93 1.03
CA MET A 305 10.72 11.51 2.23
C MET A 305 10.66 12.58 3.32
N VAL A 306 10.78 13.85 2.94
CA VAL A 306 10.68 15.00 3.84
C VAL A 306 9.27 15.12 4.43
N LEU A 307 8.23 14.97 3.61
CA LEU A 307 6.83 14.98 4.07
C LEU A 307 6.49 13.79 4.97
N ASN A 308 7.12 12.62 4.76
CA ASN A 308 6.95 11.49 5.67
C ASN A 308 7.64 11.73 7.01
N ALA A 309 8.84 12.34 6.99
CA ALA A 309 9.57 12.71 8.20
C ALA A 309 8.86 13.81 9.00
N CYS A 310 8.22 14.77 8.32
CA CYS A 310 7.55 15.92 8.93
C CYS A 310 6.10 16.04 8.43
N PRO A 311 5.15 15.17 8.83
CA PRO A 311 3.75 15.25 8.39
C PRO A 311 3.04 16.54 8.84
N ASP A 312 3.40 17.12 9.99
CA ASP A 312 2.65 18.23 10.60
C ASP A 312 2.66 19.51 9.73
N ILE A 313 3.63 19.63 8.82
CA ILE A 313 3.71 20.74 7.85
C ILE A 313 2.51 20.78 6.90
N VAL A 314 1.87 19.63 6.64
CA VAL A 314 0.76 19.52 5.68
C VAL A 314 -0.47 20.29 6.17
N ASP A 315 -0.69 20.35 7.49
CA ASP A 315 -1.83 21.04 8.09
C ASP A 315 -1.78 22.57 7.89
N TYR A 316 -0.61 23.11 7.54
CA TYR A 316 -0.38 24.53 7.30
C TYR A 316 -0.39 24.90 5.82
N ALA A 317 -0.56 23.93 4.92
CA ALA A 317 -0.60 24.15 3.49
C ALA A 317 -2.01 24.53 3.02
N LYS A 318 -2.16 25.72 2.40
CA LYS A 318 -3.47 26.22 1.92
C LYS A 318 -4.12 25.34 0.83
N SER A 319 -3.29 24.69 0.01
CA SER A 319 -3.73 23.93 -1.17
C SER A 319 -3.13 22.52 -1.23
N GLY A 320 -2.55 22.05 -0.12
CA GLY A 320 -1.64 20.89 -0.10
C GLY A 320 -0.23 21.22 -0.63
N ILE A 321 0.69 20.27 -0.52
CA ILE A 321 2.09 20.41 -0.94
C ILE A 321 2.34 19.41 -2.08
N ALA A 322 2.37 19.88 -3.33
CA ALA A 322 2.56 19.03 -4.51
C ALA A 322 4.00 19.09 -5.06
N ASN A 323 4.71 20.20 -4.82
CA ASN A 323 6.06 20.44 -5.31
C ASN A 323 6.90 21.20 -4.27
N TRP A 324 8.20 21.36 -4.55
CA TRP A 324 9.13 22.07 -3.65
C TRP A 324 8.78 23.56 -3.46
N ARG A 325 8.20 24.21 -4.46
CA ARG A 325 7.76 25.61 -4.35
C ARG A 325 6.63 25.76 -3.33
N ASP A 326 5.67 24.84 -3.34
CA ASP A 326 4.59 24.80 -2.34
C ASP A 326 5.15 24.54 -0.93
N PHE A 327 6.16 23.67 -0.83
CA PHE A 327 6.84 23.36 0.42
C PHE A 327 7.56 24.57 1.00
N LEU A 328 8.34 25.29 0.18
CA LEU A 328 9.04 26.52 0.56
C LEU A 328 8.06 27.61 1.01
N ALA A 329 6.96 27.81 0.27
CA ALA A 329 5.93 28.77 0.64
C ALA A 329 5.27 28.41 1.99
N THR A 330 5.05 27.12 2.25
CA THR A 330 4.47 26.65 3.52
C THR A 330 5.46 26.80 4.68
N ALA A 331 6.74 26.51 4.45
CA ALA A 331 7.81 26.71 5.44
C ALA A 331 7.96 28.19 5.85
N ALA A 332 7.80 29.12 4.90
CA ALA A 332 7.81 30.56 5.19
C ALA A 332 6.66 31.00 6.13
N VAL A 333 5.49 30.39 5.98
CA VAL A 333 4.35 30.61 6.90
C VAL A 333 4.67 30.07 8.29
N ILE A 334 5.13 28.82 8.37
CA ILE A 334 5.48 28.15 9.64
C ILE A 334 6.59 28.88 10.38
N ARG A 335 7.59 29.42 9.67
CA ARG A 335 8.67 30.23 10.25
C ARG A 335 8.12 31.33 11.16
N SER A 336 7.12 32.07 10.67
CA SER A 336 6.51 33.17 11.43
C SER A 336 5.75 32.67 12.65
N MET A 337 5.06 31.53 12.52
CA MET A 337 4.32 30.89 13.62
C MET A 337 5.25 30.35 14.72
N LEU A 338 6.39 29.77 14.35
CA LEU A 338 7.39 29.25 15.29
C LEU A 338 8.21 30.36 15.98
N GLY A 339 7.94 31.64 15.70
CA GLY A 339 8.67 32.76 16.29
C GLY A 339 10.13 32.86 15.82
N ILE A 340 10.45 32.34 14.64
CA ILE A 340 11.80 32.44 14.06
C ILE A 340 11.95 33.84 13.47
N SER A 341 12.88 34.63 14.02
CA SER A 341 13.17 35.99 13.56
C SER A 341 13.65 36.01 12.09
N PRO A 342 13.30 37.04 11.29
CA PRO A 342 13.79 37.18 9.91
C PRO A 342 15.31 37.07 9.78
N SER A 343 16.06 37.65 10.72
CA SER A 343 17.53 37.59 10.71
C SER A 343 18.08 36.17 10.91
N ALA A 344 17.43 35.33 11.72
CA ALA A 344 17.83 33.93 11.88
C ALA A 344 17.55 33.09 10.62
N TRP A 345 16.49 33.45 9.90
CA TRP A 345 16.10 32.79 8.66
C TRP A 345 17.01 33.15 7.50
N GLU A 346 17.29 34.44 7.29
CA GLU A 346 18.22 34.90 6.26
C GLU A 346 19.63 34.33 6.48
N GLU A 347 20.06 34.23 7.74
CA GLU A 347 21.33 33.62 8.11
C GLU A 347 21.35 32.11 7.78
N ALA A 348 20.24 31.41 8.04
CA ALA A 348 20.07 30.01 7.70
C ALA A 348 20.06 29.77 6.18
N GLU A 349 19.33 30.58 5.41
CA GLU A 349 19.31 30.47 3.93
C GLU A 349 20.68 30.72 3.31
N LYS A 350 21.44 31.70 3.82
CA LYS A 350 22.80 32.01 3.33
C LYS A 350 23.80 30.88 3.55
N VAL A 351 23.68 30.14 4.65
CA VAL A 351 24.64 29.10 5.04
C VAL A 351 24.20 27.71 4.56
N LEU A 352 22.93 27.37 4.72
CA LEU A 352 22.38 26.04 4.45
C LEU A 352 21.82 25.92 3.03
N GLY A 353 21.41 27.03 2.42
CA GLY A 353 20.59 27.06 1.21
C GLY A 353 19.09 27.02 1.51
N GLU A 354 18.29 27.51 0.56
CA GLU A 354 16.84 27.71 0.69
C GLU A 354 16.09 26.42 1.03
N THR A 355 16.35 25.35 0.27
CA THR A 355 15.67 24.05 0.46
C THR A 355 16.08 23.36 1.77
N PRO A 356 17.37 23.20 2.11
CA PRO A 356 17.80 22.71 3.41
C PRO A 356 17.26 23.50 4.61
N ALA A 357 17.24 24.83 4.55
CA ALA A 357 16.71 25.67 5.61
C ALA A 357 15.22 25.42 5.85
N ALA A 358 14.43 25.28 4.77
CA ALA A 358 13.01 24.95 4.86
C ALA A 358 12.76 23.56 5.46
N ILE A 359 13.58 22.56 5.11
CA ILE A 359 13.51 21.21 5.70
C ILE A 359 13.77 21.26 7.20
N VAL A 360 14.76 22.04 7.65
CA VAL A 360 15.06 22.22 9.07
C VAL A 360 13.88 22.85 9.81
N VAL A 361 13.23 23.87 9.24
CA VAL A 361 12.04 24.49 9.84
C VAL A 361 10.89 23.49 9.97
N ALA A 362 10.66 22.64 8.96
CA ALA A 362 9.68 21.56 9.03
C ALA A 362 10.01 20.54 10.14
N CYS A 363 11.30 20.19 10.29
CA CYS A 363 11.76 19.29 11.35
C CYS A 363 11.58 19.89 12.76
N ILE A 364 11.74 21.21 12.89
CA ILE A 364 11.52 21.93 14.15
C ILE A 364 10.04 21.91 14.50
N LEU A 365 9.15 22.16 13.52
CA LEU A 365 7.69 22.06 13.71
C LEU A 365 7.31 20.68 14.24
N GLN A 366 7.79 19.61 13.61
CA GLN A 366 7.50 18.23 14.00
C GLN A 366 7.95 17.89 15.43
N ARG A 367 8.96 18.60 15.94
CA ARG A 367 9.50 18.43 17.31
C ARG A 367 9.12 19.57 18.24
N GLY A 368 8.03 20.29 17.93
CA GLY A 368 7.64 21.51 18.63
C GLY A 368 7.59 21.39 20.16
N GLU A 369 7.16 20.24 20.69
CA GLU A 369 7.09 20.00 22.15
C GLU A 369 8.46 19.80 22.81
N ALA A 370 9.48 19.37 22.06
CA ALA A 370 10.81 19.07 22.57
C ALA A 370 11.80 20.25 22.44
N ILE A 371 11.44 21.30 21.70
CA ILE A 371 12.33 22.43 21.38
C ILE A 371 11.84 23.69 22.09
N ARG A 372 12.61 24.17 23.07
CA ARG A 372 12.27 25.37 23.87
C ARG A 372 12.27 26.67 23.06
N SER A 373 13.11 26.77 22.03
CA SER A 373 13.20 27.96 21.16
C SER A 373 13.54 27.55 19.74
N ALA A 374 12.58 27.65 18.82
CA ALA A 374 12.76 27.31 17.41
C ALA A 374 13.83 28.18 16.73
N GLY A 375 13.84 29.49 17.00
CA GLY A 375 14.83 30.42 16.44
C GLY A 375 16.25 30.16 16.96
N GLY A 376 16.40 29.89 18.26
CA GLY A 376 17.70 29.53 18.85
C GLY A 376 18.22 28.19 18.33
N TYR A 377 17.33 27.22 18.14
CA TYR A 377 17.68 25.92 17.58
C TYR A 377 18.12 26.01 16.11
N LEU A 378 17.42 26.81 15.29
CA LEU A 378 17.82 27.08 13.91
C LEU A 378 19.22 27.71 13.86
N ARG A 379 19.50 28.74 14.68
CA ARG A 379 20.83 29.37 14.74
C ARG A 379 21.92 28.39 15.15
N GLY A 380 21.64 27.51 16.10
CA GLY A 380 22.58 26.46 16.51
C GLY A 380 22.91 25.47 15.38
N LEU A 381 21.91 25.09 14.57
CA LEU A 381 22.14 24.25 13.38
C LEU A 381 22.86 25.00 12.27
N THR A 382 22.55 26.28 12.06
CA THR A 382 23.25 27.14 11.12
C THR A 382 24.72 27.32 11.51
N GLN A 383 25.04 27.46 12.80
CA GLN A 383 26.43 27.56 13.27
C GLN A 383 27.18 26.25 13.01
N LYS A 384 26.60 25.10 13.34
CA LYS A 384 27.19 23.79 13.01
C LYS A 384 27.41 23.58 11.51
N ALA A 385 26.56 24.17 10.67
CA ALA A 385 26.74 24.13 9.22
C ALA A 385 27.91 25.00 8.75
N ARG A 386 28.15 26.15 9.39
CA ARG A 386 29.37 26.95 9.16
C ARG A 386 30.63 26.19 9.53
N ASP A 387 30.56 25.42 10.61
CA ASP A 387 31.69 24.64 11.12
C ASP A 387 31.89 23.32 10.33
N GLY A 388 31.07 23.04 9.30
CA GLY A 388 31.16 21.85 8.47
C GLY A 388 30.60 20.56 9.09
N GLU A 389 29.98 20.66 10.27
CA GLU A 389 29.49 19.52 11.07
C GLU A 389 28.00 19.20 10.84
N PHE A 390 27.34 19.89 9.90
CA PHE A 390 25.91 19.73 9.64
C PHE A 390 25.60 18.73 8.52
N SER A 391 24.65 17.83 8.77
CA SER A 391 24.06 16.98 7.74
C SER A 391 22.56 16.79 7.96
N LEU A 392 21.78 16.88 6.87
CA LEU A 392 20.31 16.72 6.91
C LEU A 392 19.86 15.27 7.14
N GLY A 393 20.64 14.30 6.66
CA GLY A 393 20.29 12.88 6.69
C GLY A 393 20.01 12.36 8.11
N PRO A 394 20.91 12.53 9.09
CA PRO A 394 20.67 12.10 10.47
C PRO A 394 19.45 12.75 11.12
N ILE A 395 19.16 14.01 10.80
CA ILE A 395 17.99 14.73 11.31
C ILE A 395 16.70 14.09 10.77
N LEU A 396 16.60 13.89 9.46
CA LEU A 396 15.43 13.26 8.82
C LEU A 396 15.25 11.81 9.27
N MET A 397 16.32 11.03 9.33
CA MET A 397 16.27 9.63 9.76
C MET A 397 15.92 9.48 11.24
N SER A 398 16.35 10.42 12.09
CA SER A 398 15.94 10.47 13.49
C SER A 398 14.42 10.65 13.64
N GLN A 399 13.79 11.51 12.83
CA GLN A 399 12.35 11.77 12.84
C GLN A 399 11.54 10.58 12.31
N ILE A 400 12.01 9.94 11.24
CA ILE A 400 11.36 8.75 10.70
C ILE A 400 11.41 7.60 11.72
N ASN A 401 12.55 7.43 12.41
CA ASN A 401 12.74 6.38 13.40
C ASN A 401 11.98 6.63 14.71
N SER A 402 11.85 7.87 15.18
CA SER A 402 11.03 8.19 16.36
C SER A 402 9.55 7.85 16.10
N LYS A 403 9.03 8.21 14.92
CA LYS A 403 7.66 7.90 14.49
C LYS A 403 7.39 6.40 14.36
N LEU A 404 8.35 5.63 13.83
CA LEU A 404 8.25 4.16 13.78
C LEU A 404 8.22 3.53 15.17
N ARG A 405 8.89 4.14 16.16
CA ARG A 405 8.86 3.68 17.56
C ARG A 405 7.54 4.05 18.25
N GLU A 406 6.97 5.20 17.98
CA GLU A 406 5.64 5.61 18.49
C GLU A 406 4.52 4.75 17.91
N LYS A 407 4.53 4.46 16.60
CA LYS A 407 3.58 3.54 15.95
C LYS A 407 3.68 2.08 16.40
N ARG A 408 4.80 1.68 17.00
CA ARG A 408 4.98 0.34 17.60
C ARG A 408 4.54 0.29 19.06
N ARG A 409 4.36 1.45 19.71
CA ARG A 409 3.94 1.58 21.11
C ARG A 409 2.44 1.87 21.26
N ALA A 410 1.85 2.55 20.28
CA ALA A 410 0.40 2.65 20.09
C ALA A 410 -0.14 1.37 19.44
#